data_AF-X0XBG6-F1
#
_entry.id   AF-X0XBG6-F1
#
_cell.length_a   1.000
_cell.length_b   1.000
_cell.length_c   1.000
_cell.angle_alpha   90.00
_cell.angle_beta   90.00
_cell.angle_gamma   90.00
#
_symmetry.space_group_name_H-M   'P 1'
#
loop_
_entity.id
_entity.type
_entity.pdbx_description
1 polymer ?
#
loop_
_entity_poly.entity_id
_entity_poly.type
_entity_poly.pdbx_seq_one_letter_code
_entity_poly.pdbx_strand_id
1 'polypeptide(L)'
;MGEISEYYKIPVANIAEVSGLLKANIGEIIGITMPSVLGPFRFEVVTAEADNFQLPIYDGGNYDFHVDWGDESSDDIIAWNDAAANHAYAGADTYNVVITGTLVGWRFNKDGDKDLIHDISEWGVLDVGNLEAYFYGCSNLTISATGSMNCPDTTTFKNGFNGCTSLTSIPSGLFDNCTLVTSFFFCFAVCSGINTDLPVNLILHNVEIDDCAHMFNDCSNMTGDGTAFVDQAETHGVTTHNNCFT
;
A
#
# COMPACT_ATOMS: atom_id res chain seq x y z
N MET A 1 -40.94 -26.59 48.66
CA MET A 1 -41.59 -26.15 47.40
C MET A 1 -40.92 -24.85 47.00
N GLY A 2 -39.90 -24.92 46.15
CA GLY A 2 -39.23 -23.75 45.59
C GLY A 2 -39.56 -23.71 44.11
N GLU A 3 -40.37 -22.74 43.70
CA GLU A 3 -40.62 -22.46 42.28
C GLU A 3 -39.61 -21.43 41.79
N ILE A 4 -38.91 -21.82 40.74
CA ILE A 4 -38.12 -21.00 39.83
C ILE A 4 -39.05 -20.56 38.70
N SER A 5 -39.34 -19.28 38.56
CA SER A 5 -39.85 -18.70 37.31
C SER A 5 -40.00 -17.18 37.45
N GLU A 6 -38.98 -16.43 37.05
CA GLU A 6 -39.21 -15.21 36.27
C GLU A 6 -37.94 -14.87 35.49
N TYR A 7 -37.88 -15.41 34.27
CA TYR A 7 -36.99 -14.91 33.24
C TYR A 7 -37.34 -13.45 32.99
N TYR A 8 -36.41 -12.55 33.31
CA TYR A 8 -36.48 -11.15 32.92
C TYR A 8 -36.52 -11.08 31.38
N LYS A 9 -37.70 -10.81 30.83
CA LYS A 9 -37.89 -10.57 29.40
C LYS A 9 -37.13 -9.30 29.03
N ILE A 10 -35.95 -9.46 28.42
CA ILE A 10 -35.30 -8.34 27.73
C ILE A 10 -36.21 -7.96 26.55
N PRO A 11 -36.66 -6.70 26.44
CA PRO A 11 -37.45 -6.26 25.31
C PRO A 11 -36.64 -6.46 24.02
N VAL A 12 -37.26 -7.01 22.98
CA VAL A 12 -36.63 -7.21 21.66
C VAL A 12 -36.54 -5.85 20.94
N ALA A 13 -35.70 -4.96 21.46
CA ALA A 13 -35.19 -3.82 20.72
C ALA A 13 -33.99 -4.33 19.91
N ASN A 14 -34.21 -4.49 18.61
CA ASN A 14 -33.21 -4.70 17.56
C ASN A 14 -32.15 -5.79 17.81
N ILE A 15 -32.51 -7.04 17.48
CA ILE A 15 -31.53 -8.08 17.16
C ILE A 15 -30.53 -7.60 16.09
N ALA A 16 -30.91 -6.68 15.20
CA ALA A 16 -30.00 -6.06 14.23
C ALA A 16 -28.99 -5.07 14.86
N GLU A 17 -29.38 -4.28 15.87
CA GLU A 17 -28.46 -3.40 16.61
C GLU A 17 -27.58 -4.22 17.55
N VAL A 18 -28.12 -5.25 18.22
CA VAL A 18 -27.33 -6.17 19.04
C VAL A 18 -26.37 -6.99 18.16
N SER A 19 -26.78 -7.41 16.96
CA SER A 19 -25.90 -8.05 15.95
C SER A 19 -24.82 -7.11 15.43
N GLY A 20 -25.15 -5.83 15.20
CA GLY A 20 -24.19 -4.80 14.79
C GLY A 20 -23.17 -4.49 15.89
N LEU A 21 -23.65 -4.42 17.15
CA LEU A 21 -22.81 -4.23 18.34
C LEU A 21 -21.97 -5.48 18.67
N LEU A 22 -22.46 -6.71 18.42
CA LEU A 22 -21.67 -7.94 18.58
C LEU A 22 -20.52 -8.02 17.55
N LYS A 23 -20.75 -7.57 16.31
CA LYS A 23 -19.71 -7.51 15.28
C LYS A 23 -18.65 -6.43 15.57
N ALA A 24 -19.04 -5.36 16.25
CA ALA A 24 -18.13 -4.29 16.64
C ALA A 24 -17.29 -4.62 17.90
N ASN A 25 -17.83 -5.37 18.88
CA ASN A 25 -17.23 -5.48 20.22
C ASN A 25 -16.78 -6.89 20.66
N ILE A 26 -16.78 -7.91 19.81
CA ILE A 26 -16.20 -9.21 20.21
C ILE A 26 -14.67 -9.14 20.40
N GLY A 27 -13.97 -8.27 19.65
CA GLY A 27 -12.52 -8.11 19.77
C GLY A 27 -12.06 -7.46 21.09
N GLU A 28 -12.81 -6.47 21.58
CA GLU A 28 -12.49 -5.78 22.85
C GLU A 28 -12.77 -6.63 24.10
N ILE A 29 -13.68 -7.60 24.02
CA ILE A 29 -14.12 -8.39 25.19
C ILE A 29 -13.20 -9.60 25.46
N ILE A 30 -12.35 -10.02 24.50
CA ILE A 30 -11.52 -11.24 24.63
C ILE A 30 -10.01 -10.94 24.54
N GLY A 31 -9.59 -9.70 24.26
CA GLY A 31 -8.17 -9.40 24.04
C GLY A 31 -7.58 -10.10 22.80
N ILE A 32 -8.45 -10.64 21.95
CA ILE A 32 -8.12 -11.10 20.61
C ILE A 32 -8.56 -9.96 19.71
N THR A 33 -7.65 -9.04 19.40
CA THR A 33 -7.81 -8.20 18.21
C THR A 33 -7.96 -9.16 17.03
N MET A 34 -9.17 -9.23 16.44
CA MET A 34 -9.25 -9.78 15.09
C MET A 34 -8.36 -8.89 14.23
N PRO A 35 -7.47 -9.43 13.38
CA PRO A 35 -6.75 -8.60 12.43
C PRO A 35 -7.82 -7.76 11.72
N SER A 36 -7.61 -6.45 11.64
CA SER A 36 -8.45 -5.62 10.79
C SER A 36 -8.52 -6.30 9.43
N VAL A 37 -9.72 -6.66 8.97
CA VAL A 37 -9.88 -7.24 7.64
C VAL A 37 -9.46 -6.14 6.67
N LEU A 38 -8.28 -6.32 6.07
CA LEU A 38 -7.75 -5.37 5.10
C LEU A 38 -8.72 -5.28 3.92
N GLY A 39 -8.91 -4.06 3.41
CA GLY A 39 -9.66 -3.84 2.17
C GLY A 39 -8.94 -4.42 0.94
N PRO A 40 -9.56 -4.39 -0.24
CA PRO A 40 -8.89 -4.80 -1.47
C PRO A 40 -7.72 -3.88 -1.82
N PHE A 41 -6.71 -4.41 -2.49
CA PHE A 41 -5.76 -3.59 -3.23
C PHE A 41 -6.40 -3.19 -4.56
N ARG A 42 -6.41 -1.90 -4.89
CA ARG A 42 -7.00 -1.38 -6.13
C ARG A 42 -6.01 -0.49 -6.87
N PHE A 43 -5.87 -0.77 -8.16
CA PHE A 43 -5.04 0.02 -9.04
C PHE A 43 -5.59 0.02 -10.47
N GLU A 44 -5.17 1.00 -11.26
CA GLU A 44 -5.51 1.12 -12.67
C GLU A 44 -4.41 0.53 -13.55
N VAL A 45 -4.81 -0.29 -14.51
CA VAL A 45 -4.00 -0.68 -15.67
C VAL A 45 -4.53 0.07 -16.88
N VAL A 46 -3.66 0.76 -17.61
CA VAL A 46 -4.03 1.53 -18.80
C VAL A 46 -3.29 0.99 -20.01
N THR A 47 -4.05 0.59 -21.03
CA THR A 47 -3.53 0.08 -22.30
C THR A 47 -3.83 1.07 -23.44
N ALA A 48 -2.91 1.16 -24.40
CA ALA A 48 -3.10 2.00 -25.60
C ALA A 48 -3.66 1.21 -26.80
N GLU A 49 -3.58 -0.11 -26.74
CA GLU A 49 -4.08 -1.09 -27.70
C GLU A 49 -4.23 -2.45 -26.99
N ALA A 50 -4.46 -3.53 -27.73
CA ALA A 50 -4.44 -4.86 -27.12
C ALA A 50 -3.04 -5.15 -26.57
N ASP A 51 -2.96 -5.48 -25.28
CA ASP A 51 -1.69 -5.64 -24.56
C ASP A 51 -1.85 -6.66 -23.43
N ASN A 52 -0.74 -7.07 -22.81
CA ASN A 52 -0.77 -7.90 -21.62
C ASN A 52 -0.30 -7.11 -20.39
N PHE A 53 -0.78 -7.51 -19.22
CA PHE A 53 -0.28 -7.04 -17.95
C PHE A 53 0.12 -8.23 -17.08
N GLN A 54 1.42 -8.37 -16.87
CA GLN A 54 2.01 -9.30 -15.93
C GLN A 54 2.03 -8.66 -14.53
N LEU A 55 1.33 -9.28 -13.58
CA LEU A 55 1.46 -8.91 -12.17
C LEU A 55 2.94 -9.02 -11.75
N PRO A 56 3.51 -8.02 -11.06
CA PRO A 56 4.93 -7.98 -10.67
C PRO A 56 5.19 -8.82 -9.40
N ILE A 57 4.67 -10.05 -9.39
CA ILE A 57 4.90 -11.07 -8.38
C ILE A 57 6.15 -11.89 -8.73
N TYR A 58 6.82 -12.48 -7.73
CA TYR A 58 8.14 -13.10 -7.91
C TYR A 58 8.32 -14.35 -7.06
N ASP A 59 9.33 -15.16 -7.43
CA ASP A 59 9.72 -16.34 -6.64
C ASP A 59 10.20 -15.95 -5.24
N GLY A 60 9.47 -16.39 -4.21
CA GLY A 60 9.72 -16.06 -2.80
C GLY A 60 8.63 -15.22 -2.14
N GLY A 61 7.64 -14.72 -2.88
CA GLY A 61 6.42 -14.17 -2.30
C GLY A 61 5.45 -15.23 -1.79
N ASN A 62 4.39 -14.80 -1.10
CA ASN A 62 3.29 -15.65 -0.62
C ASN A 62 1.98 -15.20 -1.26
N TYR A 63 1.33 -16.10 -1.99
CA TYR A 63 0.23 -15.80 -2.89
C TYR A 63 -0.92 -16.78 -2.66
N ASP A 64 -2.07 -16.22 -2.31
CA ASP A 64 -3.37 -16.90 -2.28
C ASP A 64 -4.42 -15.79 -2.39
N PHE A 65 -4.56 -15.24 -3.59
CA PHE A 65 -5.39 -14.07 -3.85
C PHE A 65 -6.28 -14.24 -5.07
N HIS A 66 -7.42 -13.56 -5.03
CA HIS A 66 -8.33 -13.41 -6.15
C HIS A 66 -8.09 -12.04 -6.79
N VAL A 67 -8.00 -12.02 -8.12
CA VAL A 67 -7.87 -10.80 -8.94
C VAL A 67 -9.07 -10.67 -9.88
N ASP A 68 -9.77 -9.55 -9.80
CA ASP A 68 -10.71 -9.08 -10.82
C ASP A 68 -9.95 -8.11 -11.73
N TRP A 69 -9.86 -8.43 -13.02
CA TRP A 69 -9.06 -7.69 -13.99
C TRP A 69 -9.73 -6.41 -14.49
N GLY A 70 -10.99 -6.17 -14.12
CA GLY A 70 -11.75 -4.99 -14.54
C GLY A 70 -12.33 -5.08 -15.94
N ASP A 71 -12.32 -6.27 -16.57
CA ASP A 71 -12.82 -6.54 -17.93
C ASP A 71 -13.83 -7.70 -17.97
N GLU A 72 -14.55 -7.94 -16.86
CA GLU A 72 -15.47 -9.06 -16.63
C GLU A 72 -14.78 -10.44 -16.49
N SER A 73 -13.44 -10.48 -16.46
CA SER A 73 -12.66 -11.67 -16.15
C SER A 73 -11.98 -11.57 -14.78
N SER A 74 -11.66 -12.74 -14.21
CA SER A 74 -11.06 -12.85 -12.89
C SER A 74 -10.38 -14.20 -12.73
N ASP A 75 -9.34 -14.25 -11.91
CA ASP A 75 -8.57 -15.47 -11.64
C ASP A 75 -8.20 -15.59 -10.16
N ASP A 76 -7.97 -16.83 -9.72
CA ASP A 76 -7.34 -17.12 -8.43
C ASP A 76 -5.86 -17.42 -8.66
N ILE A 77 -4.98 -16.68 -8.00
CA ILE A 77 -3.53 -16.80 -8.13
C ILE A 77 -2.96 -17.38 -6.82
N ILE A 78 -2.40 -18.58 -6.93
CA ILE A 78 -1.86 -19.34 -5.78
C ILE A 78 -0.34 -19.51 -5.81
N ALA A 79 0.32 -18.99 -6.85
CA ALA A 79 1.77 -19.09 -7.04
C ALA A 79 2.30 -17.95 -7.92
N TRP A 80 3.59 -17.62 -7.77
CA TRP A 80 4.24 -16.55 -8.54
C TRP A 80 4.29 -16.82 -10.04
N ASN A 81 4.33 -18.11 -10.43
CA ASN A 81 4.42 -18.57 -11.82
C ASN A 81 3.08 -19.07 -12.35
N ASP A 82 1.97 -18.69 -11.74
CA ASP A 82 0.67 -18.96 -12.30
C ASP A 82 0.55 -18.28 -13.67
N ALA A 83 0.12 -19.03 -14.68
CA ALA A 83 -0.03 -18.49 -16.03
C ALA A 83 -1.11 -17.40 -16.08
N ALA A 84 -2.11 -17.47 -15.20
CA ALA A 84 -3.15 -16.45 -15.08
C ALA A 84 -2.65 -15.11 -14.54
N ALA A 85 -1.46 -15.05 -13.93
CA ALA A 85 -0.87 -13.78 -13.49
C ALA A 85 -0.41 -12.87 -14.65
N ASN A 86 -0.44 -13.38 -15.88
CA ASN A 86 -0.25 -12.63 -17.12
C ASN A 86 -1.60 -12.48 -17.84
N HIS A 87 -2.25 -11.34 -17.69
CA HIS A 87 -3.59 -11.12 -18.24
C HIS A 87 -3.55 -10.39 -19.57
N ALA A 88 -4.42 -10.79 -20.50
CA ALA A 88 -4.50 -10.20 -21.82
C ALA A 88 -5.72 -9.27 -21.94
N TYR A 89 -5.48 -7.98 -22.18
CA TYR A 89 -6.52 -7.00 -22.45
C TYR A 89 -6.76 -6.86 -23.95
N ALA A 90 -8.03 -6.91 -24.36
CA ALA A 90 -8.42 -6.99 -25.76
C ALA A 90 -8.25 -5.68 -26.56
N GLY A 91 -8.01 -4.55 -25.90
CA GLY A 91 -7.92 -3.25 -26.54
C GLY A 91 -7.48 -2.16 -25.58
N ALA A 92 -7.56 -0.92 -26.05
CA ALA A 92 -7.23 0.27 -25.28
C ALA A 92 -8.35 0.62 -24.30
N ASP A 93 -8.05 0.64 -23.00
CA ASP A 93 -8.95 1.14 -21.96
C ASP A 93 -8.18 1.46 -20.67
N THR A 94 -8.91 1.92 -19.65
CA THR A 94 -8.48 1.97 -18.26
C THR A 94 -9.23 0.90 -17.46
N TYR A 95 -8.50 -0.11 -17.02
CA TYR A 95 -9.03 -1.26 -16.28
C TYR A 95 -8.80 -1.07 -14.79
N ASN A 96 -9.88 -1.21 -14.02
CA ASN A 96 -9.83 -1.13 -12.56
C ASN A 96 -9.56 -2.53 -12.00
N VAL A 97 -8.29 -2.81 -11.67
CA VAL A 97 -7.89 -4.11 -11.12
C VAL A 97 -8.13 -4.12 -9.62
N VAL A 98 -8.71 -5.22 -9.13
CA VAL A 98 -9.07 -5.40 -7.72
C VAL A 98 -8.51 -6.71 -7.21
N ILE A 99 -7.66 -6.65 -6.18
CA ILE A 99 -7.08 -7.84 -5.56
C ILE A 99 -7.58 -7.99 -4.12
N THR A 100 -8.01 -9.20 -3.77
CA THR A 100 -8.39 -9.60 -2.40
C THR A 100 -7.71 -10.91 -2.03
N GLY A 101 -7.50 -11.16 -0.73
CA GLY A 101 -6.79 -12.36 -0.25
C GLY A 101 -5.37 -12.03 0.18
N THR A 102 -4.44 -12.96 -0.01
CA THR A 102 -3.05 -12.84 0.44
C THR A 102 -2.13 -12.47 -0.72
N LEU A 103 -1.63 -11.24 -0.71
CA LEU A 103 -0.67 -10.72 -1.67
C LEU A 103 0.56 -10.19 -0.93
N VAL A 104 1.55 -11.07 -0.71
CA VAL A 104 2.84 -10.72 -0.08
C VAL A 104 3.95 -10.85 -1.11
N GLY A 105 4.49 -9.71 -1.54
CA GLY A 105 5.58 -9.60 -2.49
C GLY A 105 5.14 -8.99 -3.81
N TRP A 106 5.62 -7.77 -4.07
CA TRP A 106 5.33 -6.98 -5.26
C TRP A 106 6.57 -6.18 -5.69
N ARG A 107 7.06 -6.34 -6.92
CA ARG A 107 8.33 -5.71 -7.33
C ARG A 107 8.50 -5.56 -8.85
N PHE A 108 8.38 -4.33 -9.35
CA PHE A 108 8.72 -4.00 -10.73
C PHE A 108 10.23 -3.89 -10.98
N ASN A 109 10.98 -3.23 -10.09
CA ASN A 109 12.43 -3.05 -10.23
C ASN A 109 12.87 -2.52 -11.62
N LYS A 110 12.15 -1.51 -12.14
CA LYS A 110 12.40 -0.88 -13.46
C LYS A 110 12.26 -1.86 -14.64
N ASP A 111 11.52 -2.95 -14.47
CA ASP A 111 11.28 -3.97 -15.48
C ASP A 111 9.78 -4.29 -15.57
N GLY A 112 9.40 -5.19 -16.47
CA GLY A 112 8.03 -5.63 -16.70
C GLY A 112 7.11 -4.51 -17.19
N ASP A 113 5.82 -4.63 -16.88
CA ASP A 113 4.77 -3.76 -17.39
C ASP A 113 4.55 -2.50 -16.53
N LYS A 114 5.63 -2.00 -15.91
CA LYS A 114 5.64 -0.88 -14.96
C LYS A 114 5.02 0.42 -15.48
N ASP A 115 4.93 0.61 -16.80
CA ASP A 115 4.36 1.81 -17.40
C ASP A 115 2.85 1.67 -17.65
N LEU A 116 2.28 0.47 -17.49
CA LEU A 116 0.83 0.25 -17.60
C LEU A 116 0.10 0.54 -16.28
N ILE A 117 0.78 0.55 -15.12
CA ILE A 117 0.16 0.94 -13.84
C ILE A 117 0.09 2.47 -13.71
N HIS A 118 -1.13 2.99 -13.55
CA HIS A 118 -1.37 4.44 -13.61
C HIS A 118 -1.82 5.05 -12.29
N ASP A 119 -2.70 4.41 -11.52
CA ASP A 119 -3.13 4.94 -10.23
C ASP A 119 -3.28 3.82 -9.20
N ILE A 120 -2.91 4.08 -7.96
CA ILE A 120 -3.27 3.24 -6.81
C ILE A 120 -4.32 3.99 -6.00
N SER A 121 -5.52 3.43 -5.93
CA SER A 121 -6.68 4.03 -5.27
C SER A 121 -6.99 3.43 -3.90
N GLU A 122 -6.54 2.20 -3.62
CA GLU A 122 -6.59 1.58 -2.29
C GLU A 122 -5.39 0.65 -2.09
N TRP A 123 -4.67 0.76 -0.97
CA TRP A 123 -3.52 -0.13 -0.65
C TRP A 123 -3.95 -1.53 -0.19
N GLY A 124 -4.99 -1.59 0.66
CA GLY A 124 -5.64 -2.84 1.05
C GLY A 124 -4.70 -3.97 1.46
N VAL A 125 -4.86 -5.13 0.80
CA VAL A 125 -4.12 -6.36 1.09
C VAL A 125 -2.67 -6.36 0.61
N LEU A 126 -2.24 -5.38 -0.19
CA LEU A 126 -0.89 -5.36 -0.73
C LEU A 126 0.15 -5.23 0.39
N ASP A 127 0.87 -6.33 0.64
CA ASP A 127 2.10 -6.36 1.41
C ASP A 127 3.28 -6.44 0.44
N VAL A 128 4.12 -5.41 0.42
CA VAL A 128 5.25 -5.33 -0.52
C VAL A 128 6.41 -6.28 -0.15
N GLY A 129 6.44 -6.80 1.09
CA GLY A 129 7.54 -7.61 1.59
C GLY A 129 8.80 -6.78 1.83
N ASN A 130 9.98 -7.34 1.50
CA ASN A 130 11.30 -6.76 1.82
C ASN A 130 12.32 -6.83 0.67
N LEU A 131 11.85 -6.92 -0.59
CA LEU A 131 12.74 -6.99 -1.75
C LEU A 131 13.12 -5.64 -2.38
N GLU A 132 12.68 -4.52 -1.78
CA GLU A 132 12.93 -3.17 -2.31
C GLU A 132 12.31 -2.96 -3.71
N ALA A 133 12.41 -1.74 -4.24
CA ALA A 133 12.11 -1.43 -5.64
C ALA A 133 10.69 -1.80 -6.12
N TYR A 134 9.71 -1.66 -5.23
CA TYR A 134 8.32 -2.12 -5.40
C TYR A 134 7.64 -1.53 -6.63
N PHE A 135 7.64 -0.21 -6.74
CA PHE A 135 7.14 0.57 -7.88
C PHE A 135 8.28 1.30 -8.61
N TYR A 136 9.50 0.80 -8.50
CA TYR A 136 10.67 1.45 -9.12
C TYR A 136 10.48 1.56 -10.64
N GLY A 137 10.48 2.79 -11.16
CA GLY A 137 10.40 3.12 -12.57
C GLY A 137 9.00 3.16 -13.14
N CYS A 138 7.94 3.07 -12.32
CA CYS A 138 6.54 3.20 -12.76
C CYS A 138 6.26 4.66 -13.13
N SER A 139 6.67 5.06 -14.33
CA SER A 139 6.78 6.48 -14.70
C SER A 139 5.42 7.17 -14.83
N ASN A 140 4.36 6.39 -15.07
CA ASN A 140 2.97 6.84 -15.18
C ASN A 140 2.18 6.81 -13.85
N LEU A 141 2.76 6.27 -12.78
CA LEU A 141 2.05 6.04 -11.52
C LEU A 141 1.70 7.35 -10.77
N THR A 142 0.43 7.48 -10.39
CA THR A 142 -0.12 8.39 -9.39
C THR A 142 -0.68 7.61 -8.20
N ILE A 143 -1.00 8.33 -7.11
CA ILE A 143 -1.61 7.72 -5.93
C ILE A 143 -2.80 8.59 -5.52
N SER A 144 -4.02 8.09 -5.74
CA SER A 144 -5.25 8.67 -5.22
C SER A 144 -5.68 8.09 -3.87
N ALA A 145 -5.06 6.98 -3.46
CA ALA A 145 -5.31 6.32 -2.18
C ALA A 145 -5.07 7.28 -0.99
N THR A 146 -6.03 7.29 -0.07
CA THR A 146 -5.98 8.11 1.16
C THR A 146 -5.58 7.32 2.40
N GLY A 147 -5.60 5.99 2.32
CA GLY A 147 -5.14 5.10 3.39
C GLY A 147 -3.63 4.86 3.36
N SER A 148 -3.16 4.14 4.36
CA SER A 148 -1.75 3.74 4.51
C SER A 148 -1.49 2.38 3.86
N MET A 149 -0.23 2.12 3.48
CA MET A 149 0.20 0.80 3.01
C MET A 149 -0.01 -0.27 4.08
N ASN A 150 -0.18 -1.53 3.66
CA ASN A 150 -0.07 -2.68 4.54
C ASN A 150 1.38 -3.22 4.50
N CYS A 151 2.04 -3.22 5.64
CA CYS A 151 3.49 -3.43 5.73
C CYS A 151 3.87 -3.93 7.13
N PRO A 152 3.24 -5.02 7.61
CA PRO A 152 3.42 -5.50 8.98
C PRO A 152 4.87 -5.89 9.29
N ASP A 153 5.59 -6.37 8.27
CA ASP A 153 6.96 -6.89 8.38
C ASP A 153 7.96 -6.16 7.47
N THR A 154 7.56 -5.11 6.75
CA THR A 154 8.46 -4.38 5.84
C THR A 154 9.45 -3.52 6.62
N THR A 155 10.74 -3.75 6.39
CA THR A 155 11.86 -3.04 7.01
C THR A 155 12.53 -2.04 6.07
N THR A 156 12.23 -2.05 4.77
CA THR A 156 12.85 -1.15 3.81
C THR A 156 11.90 -0.72 2.68
N PHE A 157 12.00 0.56 2.30
CA PHE A 157 11.39 1.15 1.11
C PHE A 157 12.45 1.65 0.13
N LYS A 158 13.62 1.02 0.12
CA LYS A 158 14.68 1.41 -0.81
C LYS A 158 14.19 1.34 -2.25
N ASN A 159 14.37 2.43 -2.99
CA ASN A 159 13.82 2.61 -4.35
C ASN A 159 12.30 2.38 -4.49
N GLY A 160 11.51 2.42 -3.41
CA GLY A 160 10.11 1.99 -3.40
C GLY A 160 9.25 2.63 -4.50
N PHE A 161 9.43 3.92 -4.74
CA PHE A 161 8.74 4.73 -5.74
C PHE A 161 9.73 5.52 -6.63
N ASN A 162 10.99 5.08 -6.71
CA ASN A 162 12.01 5.80 -7.47
C ASN A 162 11.57 5.92 -8.95
N GLY A 163 11.73 7.08 -9.57
CA GLY A 163 11.40 7.31 -10.96
C GLY A 163 9.90 7.29 -11.29
N CYS A 164 9.01 7.39 -10.29
CA CYS A 164 7.58 7.63 -10.50
C CYS A 164 7.36 9.10 -10.90
N THR A 165 7.70 9.44 -12.15
CA THR A 165 7.72 10.83 -12.63
C THR A 165 6.36 11.49 -12.74
N SER A 166 5.27 10.72 -12.80
CA SER A 166 3.89 11.25 -12.79
C SER A 166 3.33 11.49 -11.38
N LEU A 167 4.02 11.03 -10.33
CA LEU A 167 3.58 11.24 -8.96
C LEU A 167 3.69 12.73 -8.61
N THR A 168 2.56 13.39 -8.34
CA THR A 168 2.51 14.85 -8.13
C THR A 168 2.54 15.28 -6.67
N SER A 169 2.19 14.38 -5.75
CA SER A 169 2.22 14.58 -4.31
C SER A 169 2.39 13.24 -3.59
N ILE A 170 2.73 13.29 -2.31
CA ILE A 170 2.85 12.11 -1.45
C ILE A 170 1.71 12.13 -0.43
N PRO A 171 0.90 11.07 -0.30
CA PRO A 171 -0.11 10.98 0.75
C PRO A 171 0.53 11.05 2.13
N SER A 172 -0.02 11.88 3.02
CA SER A 172 0.60 12.16 4.32
C SER A 172 0.74 10.96 5.24
N GLY A 173 -0.16 9.97 5.12
CA GLY A 173 -0.18 8.76 5.95
C GLY A 173 0.31 7.51 5.22
N LEU A 174 1.00 7.66 4.09
CA LEU A 174 1.41 6.53 3.23
C LEU A 174 2.11 5.41 4.03
N PHE A 175 2.96 5.78 4.99
CA PHE A 175 3.80 4.85 5.76
C PHE A 175 3.36 4.63 7.21
N ASP A 176 2.18 5.10 7.62
CA ASP A 176 1.77 5.08 9.04
C ASP A 176 1.77 3.68 9.66
N ASN A 177 1.47 2.65 8.87
CA ASN A 177 1.46 1.26 9.32
C ASN A 177 2.83 0.56 9.21
N CYS A 178 3.82 1.18 8.57
CA CYS A 178 5.12 0.56 8.25
C CYS A 178 6.13 0.78 9.37
N THR A 179 5.75 0.46 10.60
CA THR A 179 6.48 0.90 11.82
C THR A 179 7.86 0.28 11.97
N LEU A 180 8.15 -0.82 11.26
CA LEU A 180 9.44 -1.51 11.28
C LEU A 180 10.44 -1.02 10.22
N VAL A 181 10.06 -0.02 9.41
CA VAL A 181 10.94 0.49 8.35
C VAL A 181 12.15 1.21 8.95
N THR A 182 13.34 0.77 8.54
CA THR A 182 14.60 1.42 8.90
C THR A 182 15.13 2.29 7.77
N SER A 183 14.93 1.92 6.50
CA SER A 183 15.52 2.65 5.36
C SER A 183 14.50 3.07 4.30
N PHE A 184 14.57 4.35 3.92
CA PHE A 184 13.89 4.98 2.78
C PHE A 184 14.85 5.40 1.67
N PHE A 185 16.02 4.76 1.58
CA PHE A 185 17.08 5.11 0.62
C PHE A 185 16.54 5.20 -0.82
N PHE A 186 16.69 6.36 -1.47
CA PHE A 186 16.14 6.64 -2.81
C PHE A 186 14.62 6.41 -2.97
N CYS A 187 13.81 6.34 -1.91
CA CYS A 187 12.40 5.92 -2.01
C CYS A 187 11.60 6.70 -3.06
N PHE A 188 11.74 8.03 -3.11
CA PHE A 188 11.09 8.92 -4.09
C PHE A 188 12.09 9.62 -5.01
N ALA A 189 13.28 9.06 -5.19
CA ALA A 189 14.26 9.69 -6.05
C ALA A 189 13.76 9.80 -7.48
N VAL A 190 14.10 10.88 -8.19
CA VAL A 190 13.72 11.14 -9.58
C VAL A 190 12.19 11.27 -9.76
N CYS A 191 11.42 11.45 -8.69
CA CYS A 191 9.99 11.79 -8.77
C CYS A 191 9.80 13.27 -9.12
N SER A 192 10.18 13.64 -10.33
CA SER A 192 10.13 15.02 -10.82
C SER A 192 8.71 15.58 -10.96
N GLY A 193 7.68 14.75 -10.91
CA GLY A 193 6.28 15.19 -10.89
C GLY A 193 5.87 15.88 -9.59
N ILE A 194 6.55 15.58 -8.47
CA ILE A 194 6.20 16.10 -7.15
C ILE A 194 6.36 17.61 -7.17
N ASN A 195 5.25 18.32 -7.03
CA ASN A 195 5.20 19.78 -7.12
C ASN A 195 4.56 20.44 -5.89
N THR A 196 4.36 19.65 -4.82
CA THR A 196 3.91 20.12 -3.52
C THR A 196 5.09 20.19 -2.53
N ASP A 197 4.83 20.75 -1.35
CA ASP A 197 5.69 20.52 -0.19
C ASP A 197 5.53 19.07 0.32
N LEU A 198 6.48 18.60 1.13
CA LEU A 198 6.40 17.30 1.78
C LEU A 198 5.37 17.30 2.92
N PRO A 199 4.68 16.17 3.17
CA PRO A 199 3.80 16.06 4.32
C PRO A 199 4.56 16.18 5.64
N VAL A 200 4.08 17.03 6.56
CA VAL A 200 4.69 17.33 7.87
C VAL A 200 4.78 16.12 8.81
N ASN A 201 4.10 15.01 8.50
CA ASN A 201 4.08 13.79 9.31
C ASN A 201 4.40 12.51 8.51
N LEU A 202 5.05 12.63 7.35
CA LEU A 202 5.24 11.51 6.43
C LEU A 202 5.88 10.27 7.08
N ILE A 203 6.77 10.47 8.07
CA ILE A 203 7.49 9.38 8.76
C ILE A 203 7.16 9.29 10.26
N LEU A 204 6.05 9.87 10.71
CA LEU A 204 5.70 10.01 12.14
C LEU A 204 5.74 8.68 12.92
N HIS A 205 5.35 7.59 12.27
CA HIS A 205 5.25 6.27 12.87
C HIS A 205 6.41 5.34 12.53
N ASN A 206 7.35 5.76 11.67
CA ASN A 206 8.53 4.98 11.28
C ASN A 206 9.69 5.27 12.23
N VAL A 207 9.49 5.00 13.52
CA VAL A 207 10.43 5.38 14.59
C VAL A 207 11.77 4.65 14.56
N GLU A 208 11.85 3.56 13.79
CA GLU A 208 13.07 2.76 13.59
C GLU A 208 13.93 3.26 12.41
N ILE A 209 13.53 4.35 11.75
CA ILE A 209 14.25 4.93 10.63
C ILE A 209 15.71 5.28 11.00
N ASP A 210 16.66 4.75 10.24
CA ASP A 210 18.09 5.00 10.36
C ASP A 210 18.69 5.64 9.10
N ASP A 211 18.08 5.43 7.93
CA ASP A 211 18.59 5.88 6.65
C ASP A 211 17.50 6.49 5.75
N CYS A 212 17.55 7.80 5.56
CA CYS A 212 16.75 8.53 4.58
C CYS A 212 17.57 9.12 3.43
N ALA A 213 18.81 8.65 3.23
CA ALA A 213 19.70 9.24 2.25
C ALA A 213 19.11 9.17 0.83
N HIS A 214 19.24 10.27 0.10
CA HIS A 214 18.71 10.43 -1.26
C HIS A 214 17.21 10.16 -1.45
N MET A 215 16.40 10.14 -0.38
CA MET A 215 14.97 9.81 -0.45
C MET A 215 14.22 10.64 -1.50
N PHE A 216 14.55 11.93 -1.66
CA PHE A 216 13.97 12.87 -2.61
C PHE A 216 15.01 13.45 -3.58
N ASN A 217 16.11 12.73 -3.81
CA ASN A 217 17.12 13.13 -4.80
C ASN A 217 16.47 13.34 -6.17
N ASP A 218 16.81 14.43 -6.88
CA ASP A 218 16.23 14.78 -8.19
C ASP A 218 14.70 14.98 -8.23
N CYS A 219 14.04 15.26 -7.09
CA CYS A 219 12.66 15.77 -7.04
C CYS A 219 12.59 17.25 -7.43
N SER A 220 12.94 17.56 -8.68
CA SER A 220 13.29 18.91 -9.12
C SER A 220 12.16 19.96 -9.08
N ASN A 221 10.90 19.53 -8.99
CA ASN A 221 9.73 20.43 -8.98
C ASN A 221 9.14 20.64 -7.57
N MET A 222 9.69 20.01 -6.54
CA MET A 222 9.20 20.13 -5.16
C MET A 222 9.26 21.59 -4.71
N THR A 223 8.19 22.09 -4.09
CA THR A 223 8.05 23.52 -3.77
C THR A 223 8.49 23.89 -2.34
N GLY A 224 8.67 22.90 -1.46
CA GLY A 224 9.24 23.08 -0.12
C GLY A 224 10.73 22.74 -0.05
N ASP A 225 11.35 23.08 1.09
CA ASP A 225 12.78 22.81 1.34
C ASP A 225 13.03 21.52 2.14
N GLY A 226 11.95 20.82 2.52
CA GLY A 226 12.03 19.56 3.25
C GLY A 226 12.38 19.70 4.74
N THR A 227 12.44 20.91 5.30
CA THR A 227 12.83 21.13 6.71
C THR A 227 11.93 20.36 7.69
N ALA A 228 10.61 20.34 7.46
CA ALA A 228 9.68 19.61 8.33
C ALA A 228 9.96 18.10 8.37
N PHE A 229 10.38 17.52 7.24
CA PHE A 229 10.79 16.12 7.17
C PHE A 229 12.11 15.89 7.94
N VAL A 230 13.08 16.80 7.81
CA VAL A 230 14.36 16.71 8.54
C VAL A 230 14.13 16.80 10.04
N ASP A 231 13.36 17.78 10.50
CA ASP A 231 13.01 17.94 11.92
C ASP A 231 12.38 16.65 12.47
N GLN A 232 11.46 16.04 11.70
CA GLN A 232 10.85 14.77 12.08
C GLN A 232 11.87 13.62 12.16
N ALA A 233 12.72 13.46 11.14
CA ALA A 233 13.76 12.43 11.12
C ALA A 233 14.74 12.56 12.31
N GLU A 234 15.11 13.79 12.68
CA GLU A 234 15.95 14.06 13.85
C GLU A 234 15.28 13.65 15.16
N THR A 235 13.94 13.79 15.28
CA THR A 235 13.22 13.29 16.46
C THR A 235 13.26 11.78 16.60
N HIS A 236 13.51 11.05 15.51
CA HIS A 236 13.69 9.60 15.49
C HIS A 236 15.17 9.19 15.62
N GLY A 237 16.09 10.15 15.76
CA GLY A 237 17.51 9.87 15.97
C GLY A 237 18.32 9.70 14.68
N VAL A 238 17.76 10.04 13.52
CA VAL A 238 18.53 10.11 12.27
C VAL A 238 19.51 11.27 12.39
N THR A 239 20.80 10.97 12.25
CA THR A 239 21.88 11.97 12.40
C THR A 239 22.57 12.31 11.08
N THR A 240 22.29 11.55 10.02
CA THR A 240 22.86 11.76 8.68
C THR A 240 21.77 11.83 7.64
N HIS A 241 21.45 13.05 7.20
CA HIS A 241 20.49 13.34 6.13
C HIS A 241 21.18 13.39 4.76
N ASN A 242 22.09 12.44 4.50
CA ASN A 242 23.00 12.51 3.37
C ASN A 242 22.22 12.67 2.06
N ASN A 243 22.32 13.86 1.48
CA ASN A 243 21.73 14.19 0.18
C ASN A 243 20.23 13.84 0.06
N CYS A 244 19.45 13.94 1.15
CA CYS A 244 18.02 13.59 1.11
C CYS A 244 17.25 14.33 0.00
N PHE A 245 17.71 15.53 -0.39
CA PHE A 245 17.06 16.41 -1.36
C PHE A 245 17.94 16.81 -2.56
N THR A 246 19.17 16.30 -2.66
CA THR A 246 20.21 16.81 -3.58
C THR A 246 20.85 15.73 -4.42
#